data_AF-A0A533YQC4-F1
#
_entry.id   AF-A0A533YQC4-F1
#
_cell.length_a   1.000
_cell.length_b   1.000
_cell.length_c   1.000
_cell.angle_alpha   90.00
_cell.angle_beta   90.00
_cell.angle_gamma   90.00
#
_symmetry.space_group_name_H-M   'P 1'
#
loop_
_entity.id
_entity.type
_entity.pdbx_description
1 polymer ?
#
loop_
_entity_poly.entity_id
_entity_poly.type
_entity_poly.pdbx_seq_one_letter_code
_entity_poly.pdbx_strand_id
1 'polypeptide(L)'
;MTKTQKSLPPSKHNNKLLAEAIALKISIAASVAGKTPVGLGQLTYIGGGPFNGKSVLALSLLADKALACDSNYHFGSSPDSLLKIYNVIRSIDSAFSGPFDTLTFVAPQGTKTSGGTSLPGTRSISDVPFLLHTAEIPPVVNFQPFRDPDPIPVNLQLRQNYPNPFNPTTVIEFSLPEDAIVTLKIYNVLGQEIATLFDREQLDLGIQTAEVSANNLPSGIYFYRVIAETQTDDGTAGRTLTMVKKMMLLK
;
A
#
# COMPACT_ATOMS: atom_id res chain seq x y z
N MET A 1 13.69 12.95 -47.65
CA MET A 1 14.13 11.81 -46.81
C MET A 1 13.06 11.56 -45.76
N THR A 2 12.19 10.58 -46.01
CA THR A 2 11.07 10.24 -45.10
C THR A 2 11.61 9.31 -44.02
N LYS A 3 11.70 9.79 -42.77
CA LYS A 3 12.12 8.94 -41.65
C LYS A 3 10.98 7.97 -41.33
N THR A 4 11.18 6.70 -41.68
CA THR A 4 10.30 5.61 -41.25
C THR A 4 10.57 5.32 -39.78
N GLN A 5 9.56 5.51 -38.94
CA GLN A 5 9.65 5.22 -37.50
C GLN A 5 9.79 3.70 -37.33
N LYS A 6 10.94 3.23 -36.82
CA LYS A 6 11.11 1.83 -36.41
C LYS A 6 10.17 1.59 -35.22
N SER A 7 9.04 0.93 -35.49
CA SER A 7 8.13 0.47 -34.45
C SER A 7 8.84 -0.59 -33.60
N LEU A 8 9.00 -0.33 -32.31
CA LEU A 8 9.35 -1.37 -31.35
C LEU A 8 8.14 -2.33 -31.30
N PRO A 9 8.32 -3.63 -31.58
CA PRO A 9 7.22 -4.56 -31.49
C PRO A 9 6.75 -4.58 -30.03
N PRO A 10 5.45 -4.44 -29.73
CA PRO A 10 5.03 -4.78 -28.39
C PRO A 10 5.08 -6.30 -28.27
N SER A 11 6.09 -6.84 -27.60
CA SER A 11 5.92 -8.07 -26.80
C SER A 11 5.14 -7.77 -25.51
N LYS A 12 4.29 -6.71 -25.51
CA LYS A 12 3.48 -6.30 -24.37
C LYS A 12 2.58 -7.47 -24.01
N HIS A 13 2.85 -8.07 -22.86
CA HIS A 13 1.85 -8.85 -22.15
C HIS A 13 0.72 -7.87 -21.83
N ASN A 14 -0.34 -7.91 -22.64
CA ASN A 14 -1.47 -7.01 -22.51
C ASN A 14 -2.24 -7.42 -21.25
N ASN A 15 -1.90 -6.84 -20.11
CA ASN A 15 -2.61 -7.09 -18.86
C ASN A 15 -3.94 -6.34 -18.90
N LYS A 16 -4.91 -6.94 -19.60
CA LYS A 16 -6.24 -6.35 -19.82
C LYS A 16 -6.98 -6.12 -18.51
N LEU A 17 -6.81 -7.02 -17.53
CA LEU A 17 -7.39 -6.86 -16.20
C LEU A 17 -6.83 -5.62 -15.50
N LEU A 18 -5.51 -5.41 -15.54
CA LEU A 18 -4.90 -4.21 -14.97
C LEU A 18 -5.43 -2.93 -15.62
N ALA A 19 -5.58 -2.91 -16.95
CA ALA A 19 -6.10 -1.75 -17.66
C ALA A 19 -7.53 -1.39 -17.25
N GLU A 20 -8.44 -2.36 -17.23
CA GLU A 20 -9.84 -2.16 -16.82
C GLU A 20 -9.91 -1.81 -15.32
N ALA A 21 -9.13 -2.47 -14.46
CA ALA A 21 -9.12 -2.17 -13.02
C ALA A 21 -8.68 -0.73 -12.71
N ILE A 22 -7.67 -0.21 -13.43
CA ILE A 22 -7.24 1.18 -13.31
C ILE A 22 -8.35 2.13 -13.79
N ALA A 23 -8.98 1.84 -14.93
CA ALA A 23 -10.05 2.66 -15.48
C ALA A 23 -11.24 2.76 -14.51
N LEU A 24 -11.67 1.63 -13.95
CA LEU A 24 -12.74 1.59 -12.95
C LEU A 24 -12.40 2.42 -11.71
N LYS A 25 -11.17 2.31 -11.19
CA LYS A 25 -10.71 3.08 -10.03
C LYS A 25 -10.69 4.57 -10.27
N ILE A 26 -10.21 5.01 -11.43
CA ILE A 26 -10.23 6.42 -11.82
C ILE A 26 -11.68 6.93 -11.85
N SER A 27 -12.60 6.14 -12.40
CA SER A 27 -14.02 6.49 -12.45
C SER A 27 -14.65 6.57 -11.05
N ILE A 28 -14.32 5.65 -10.14
CA ILE A 28 -14.76 5.69 -8.74
C ILE A 28 -14.20 6.94 -8.06
N ALA A 29 -12.90 7.24 -8.22
CA ALA A 29 -12.27 8.41 -7.62
C ALA A 29 -12.89 9.72 -8.15
N ALA A 30 -13.16 9.81 -9.45
CA ALA A 30 -13.85 10.94 -10.06
C ALA A 30 -15.27 11.12 -9.51
N SER A 31 -15.99 10.02 -9.27
CA SER A 31 -17.32 10.00 -8.66
C SER A 31 -17.27 10.50 -7.21
N VAL A 32 -16.29 10.06 -6.41
CA VAL A 32 -16.08 10.53 -5.03
C VAL A 32 -15.69 12.01 -4.99
N ALA A 33 -14.87 12.47 -5.94
CA ALA A 33 -14.46 13.88 -6.06
C ALA A 33 -15.55 14.80 -6.65
N GLY A 34 -16.75 14.27 -6.95
CA GLY A 34 -17.86 15.02 -7.53
C GLY A 34 -17.58 15.54 -8.96
N LYS A 35 -16.63 14.93 -9.67
CA LYS A 35 -16.30 15.25 -11.07
C LYS A 35 -17.23 14.55 -12.05
N THR A 36 -17.70 13.36 -11.67
CA THR A 36 -18.78 12.60 -12.32
C THR A 36 -19.91 12.39 -11.29
N PRO A 37 -21.09 11.89 -11.69
CA PRO A 37 -22.16 11.59 -10.74
C PRO A 37 -21.66 10.75 -9.56
N VAL A 38 -21.97 11.21 -8.34
CA VAL A 38 -21.58 10.54 -7.09
C VAL A 38 -22.29 9.19 -6.97
N GLY A 39 -21.66 8.23 -6.29
CA GLY A 39 -22.31 6.95 -5.96
C GLY A 39 -21.85 5.75 -6.80
N LEU A 40 -20.92 5.91 -7.75
CA LEU A 40 -20.49 4.80 -8.63
C LEU A 40 -19.94 3.62 -7.83
N GLY A 41 -19.10 3.86 -6.82
CA GLY A 41 -18.52 2.81 -5.99
C GLY A 41 -19.53 2.07 -5.11
N GLN A 42 -20.65 2.70 -4.78
CA GLN A 42 -21.72 2.18 -3.93
C GLN A 42 -22.73 1.32 -4.70
N LEU A 43 -22.72 1.36 -6.04
CA LEU A 43 -23.58 0.52 -6.85
C LEU A 43 -23.32 -0.95 -6.57
N THR A 44 -24.39 -1.73 -6.48
CA THR A 44 -24.35 -3.18 -6.27
C THR A 44 -24.43 -3.89 -7.61
N TYR A 45 -23.47 -4.78 -7.87
CA TYR A 45 -23.47 -5.63 -9.05
C TYR A 45 -24.44 -6.80 -8.87
N ILE A 46 -25.40 -6.93 -9.78
CA ILE A 46 -26.41 -8.00 -9.80
C ILE A 46 -26.39 -8.83 -11.09
N GLY A 47 -25.27 -8.83 -11.82
CA GLY A 47 -25.12 -9.59 -13.07
C GLY A 47 -24.86 -11.10 -12.86
N GLY A 48 -25.16 -11.64 -11.68
CA GLY A 48 -25.01 -13.06 -11.36
C GLY A 48 -23.56 -13.51 -11.12
N GLY A 49 -23.39 -14.83 -10.96
CA GLY A 49 -22.08 -15.44 -10.70
C GLY A 49 -21.51 -15.13 -9.30
N PRO A 50 -20.21 -15.40 -9.09
CA PRO A 50 -19.58 -15.33 -7.77
C PRO A 50 -19.48 -13.92 -7.17
N PHE A 51 -19.72 -12.89 -7.99
CA PHE A 51 -19.58 -11.49 -7.59
C PHE A 51 -20.93 -10.78 -7.39
N ASN A 52 -22.04 -11.51 -7.55
CA ASN A 52 -23.37 -10.99 -7.31
C ASN A 52 -23.49 -10.44 -5.87
N GLY A 53 -24.11 -9.27 -5.73
CA GLY A 53 -24.28 -8.59 -4.44
C GLY A 53 -23.05 -7.80 -3.96
N LYS A 54 -21.93 -7.80 -4.70
CA LYS A 54 -20.76 -6.97 -4.34
C LYS A 54 -20.93 -5.55 -4.85
N SER A 55 -20.41 -4.58 -4.10
CA SER A 55 -20.32 -3.20 -4.58
C SER A 55 -19.24 -3.05 -5.66
N VAL A 56 -19.39 -2.04 -6.52
CA VAL A 56 -18.38 -1.70 -7.54
C VAL A 56 -17.01 -1.41 -6.90
N LEU A 57 -17.00 -0.75 -5.73
CA LEU A 57 -15.77 -0.57 -4.95
C LEU A 57 -15.17 -1.91 -4.51
N ALA A 58 -15.98 -2.83 -3.98
CA ALA A 58 -15.50 -4.15 -3.56
C ALA A 58 -14.94 -4.96 -4.74
N LEU A 59 -15.52 -4.82 -5.93
CA LEU A 59 -15.01 -5.41 -7.16
C LEU A 59 -13.64 -4.87 -7.55
N SER A 60 -13.41 -3.55 -7.42
CA SER A 60 -12.09 -2.95 -7.69
C SER A 60 -11.00 -3.45 -6.73
N LEU A 61 -11.32 -3.59 -5.44
CA LEU A 61 -10.39 -4.14 -4.43
C LEU A 61 -10.09 -5.61 -4.68
N LEU A 62 -11.10 -6.35 -5.15
CA LEU A 62 -10.97 -7.75 -5.50
C LEU A 62 -10.03 -7.93 -6.69
N ALA A 63 -10.09 -7.06 -7.69
CA ALA A 63 -9.12 -7.06 -8.79
C ALA A 63 -7.70 -6.73 -8.33
N ASP A 64 -7.51 -5.85 -7.35
CA ASP A 64 -6.17 -5.60 -6.78
C ASP A 64 -5.60 -6.84 -6.13
N LYS A 65 -6.39 -7.52 -5.29
CA LYS A 65 -5.98 -8.78 -4.67
C LYS A 65 -5.61 -9.83 -5.72
N ALA A 66 -6.39 -9.88 -6.80
CA ALA A 66 -6.15 -10.76 -7.93
C ALA A 66 -4.83 -10.44 -8.67
N LEU A 67 -4.52 -9.16 -8.85
CA LEU A 67 -3.32 -8.67 -9.53
C LEU A 67 -2.07 -8.76 -8.65
N ALA A 68 -2.23 -8.69 -7.33
CA ALA A 68 -1.15 -8.80 -6.34
C ALA A 68 -0.72 -10.25 -6.06
N CYS A 69 -1.30 -11.24 -6.75
CA CYS A 69 -1.06 -12.66 -6.50
C CYS A 69 -1.20 -13.04 -5.02
N ASP A 70 -2.16 -12.43 -4.30
CA ASP A 70 -2.46 -12.78 -2.92
C ASP A 70 -2.82 -14.27 -2.85
N SER A 71 -2.10 -15.03 -2.03
CA SER A 71 -2.30 -16.47 -1.85
C SER A 71 -3.67 -16.82 -1.27
N ASN A 72 -4.39 -15.84 -0.72
CA ASN A 72 -5.77 -15.99 -0.24
C ASN A 72 -6.82 -15.66 -1.32
N TYR A 73 -6.42 -15.31 -2.54
CA TYR A 73 -7.33 -15.04 -3.65
C TYR A 73 -7.81 -16.36 -4.30
N HIS A 74 -8.84 -16.98 -3.71
CA HIS A 74 -9.49 -18.17 -4.26
C HIS A 74 -10.99 -17.96 -4.38
N PHE A 75 -11.47 -17.58 -5.57
CA PHE A 75 -12.90 -17.55 -5.87
C PHE A 75 -13.38 -18.92 -6.35
N GLY A 76 -13.55 -19.84 -5.40
CA GLY A 76 -13.92 -21.22 -5.70
C GLY A 76 -12.84 -21.95 -6.51
N SER A 77 -12.97 -23.26 -6.61
CA SER A 77 -12.01 -24.19 -7.23
C SER A 77 -11.84 -24.06 -8.75
N SER A 78 -12.09 -22.89 -9.35
CA SER A 78 -12.01 -22.69 -10.81
C SER A 78 -10.75 -21.91 -11.23
N PRO A 79 -9.94 -22.46 -12.16
CA PRO A 79 -8.77 -21.79 -12.75
C PRO A 79 -9.04 -20.42 -13.39
N ASP A 80 -10.28 -20.14 -13.78
CA ASP A 80 -10.66 -18.93 -14.56
C ASP A 80 -11.04 -17.71 -13.71
N SER A 81 -10.68 -17.68 -12.43
CA SER A 81 -11.12 -16.63 -11.50
C SER A 81 -10.69 -15.21 -11.92
N LEU A 82 -9.53 -15.07 -12.57
CA LEU A 82 -9.06 -13.80 -13.14
C LEU A 82 -9.89 -13.34 -14.35
N LEU A 83 -10.29 -14.28 -15.22
CA LEU A 83 -11.11 -13.97 -16.38
C LEU A 83 -12.52 -13.55 -15.98
N LYS A 84 -13.06 -14.17 -14.91
CA LYS A 84 -14.38 -13.82 -14.36
C LYS A 84 -14.41 -12.39 -13.84
N ILE A 85 -13.43 -11.97 -13.02
CA ILE A 85 -13.38 -10.58 -12.52
C ILE A 85 -13.11 -9.58 -13.64
N TYR A 86 -12.23 -9.93 -14.59
CA TYR A 86 -11.99 -9.11 -15.78
C TYR A 86 -13.28 -8.83 -16.56
N ASN A 87 -14.09 -9.85 -16.84
CA ASN A 87 -15.33 -9.68 -17.60
C ASN A 87 -16.36 -8.81 -16.87
N VAL A 88 -16.41 -8.87 -15.54
CA VAL A 88 -17.30 -8.02 -14.72
C VAL A 88 -16.83 -6.57 -14.72
N ILE A 89 -15.54 -6.31 -14.50
CA ILE A 89 -15.02 -4.93 -14.51
C ILE A 89 -15.21 -4.32 -15.89
N ARG A 90 -14.87 -5.07 -16.95
CA ARG A 90 -15.08 -4.64 -18.33
C ARG A 90 -16.55 -4.37 -18.64
N SER A 91 -17.49 -5.16 -18.12
CA SER A 91 -18.93 -4.91 -18.36
C SER A 91 -19.38 -3.61 -17.69
N ILE A 92 -18.86 -3.30 -16.50
CA ILE A 92 -19.12 -2.04 -15.80
C ILE A 92 -18.54 -0.85 -16.56
N ASP A 93 -17.25 -0.89 -16.92
CA ASP A 93 -16.60 0.22 -17.64
C ASP A 93 -17.25 0.46 -19.01
N SER A 94 -17.60 -0.60 -19.73
CA SER A 94 -18.30 -0.49 -21.00
C SER A 94 -19.75 -0.02 -20.88
N ALA A 95 -20.41 -0.20 -19.73
CA ALA A 95 -21.79 0.27 -19.51
C ALA A 95 -21.91 1.80 -19.63
N PHE A 96 -20.86 2.51 -19.24
CA PHE A 96 -20.80 3.98 -19.24
C PHE A 96 -19.87 4.53 -20.34
N SER A 97 -19.39 3.65 -21.23
CA SER A 97 -18.60 4.06 -22.39
C SER A 97 -19.48 4.68 -23.47
N GLY A 98 -18.99 5.77 -24.06
CA GLY A 98 -19.64 6.49 -25.15
C GLY A 98 -19.02 7.87 -25.33
N PRO A 99 -19.51 8.66 -26.31
CA PRO A 99 -19.00 10.00 -26.54
C PRO A 99 -19.19 10.86 -25.28
N PHE A 100 -18.10 11.48 -24.80
CA PHE A 100 -18.17 12.49 -23.75
C PHE A 100 -18.93 13.69 -24.31
N ASP A 101 -20.22 13.80 -23.98
CA ASP A 101 -21.05 14.87 -24.50
C ASP A 101 -20.97 16.10 -23.59
N THR A 102 -20.33 17.13 -24.12
CA THR A 102 -20.32 18.52 -23.67
C THR A 102 -19.73 18.78 -22.27
N LEU A 103 -18.50 19.32 -22.25
CA LEU A 103 -18.01 20.11 -21.12
C LEU A 103 -18.94 21.33 -20.95
N THR A 104 -19.86 21.28 -20.00
CA THR A 104 -20.74 22.43 -19.75
C THR A 104 -19.98 23.51 -18.98
N PHE A 105 -19.48 24.53 -19.69
CA PHE A 105 -18.87 25.73 -19.11
C PHE A 105 -19.92 26.77 -18.68
N VAL A 106 -21.08 26.34 -18.16
CA VAL A 106 -22.15 27.28 -17.83
C VAL A 106 -21.74 28.11 -16.62
N ALA A 107 -21.53 29.41 -16.86
CA ALA A 107 -21.40 30.41 -15.82
C ALA A 107 -22.66 30.40 -14.94
N PRO A 108 -22.54 30.60 -13.61
CA PRO A 108 -23.68 30.47 -12.71
C PRO A 108 -24.74 31.53 -13.06
N GLN A 109 -25.95 31.08 -13.42
CA GLN A 109 -27.15 31.90 -13.37
C GLN A 109 -28.10 31.32 -12.31
N GLY A 110 -28.51 32.15 -11.36
CA GLY A 110 -29.40 31.78 -10.24
C GLY A 110 -28.67 31.38 -8.95
N THR A 111 -29.37 30.69 -8.05
CA THR A 111 -28.91 30.31 -6.69
C THR A 111 -27.84 29.20 -6.64
N LYS A 112 -27.23 28.85 -7.79
CA LYS A 112 -26.18 27.82 -7.86
C LYS A 112 -24.81 28.47 -7.65
N THR A 113 -24.17 28.15 -6.53
CA THR A 113 -22.87 28.71 -6.08
C THR A 113 -21.64 28.08 -6.74
N SER A 114 -21.79 27.25 -7.78
CA SER A 114 -20.66 26.67 -8.52
C SER A 114 -20.95 26.58 -10.01
N GLY A 115 -20.35 27.47 -10.80
CA GLY A 115 -20.04 27.17 -12.20
C GLY A 115 -18.98 26.06 -12.20
N GLY A 116 -19.41 24.81 -12.38
CA GLY A 116 -18.58 23.64 -12.17
C GLY A 116 -18.24 22.93 -13.47
N THR A 117 -16.97 22.56 -13.63
CA THR A 117 -16.52 21.57 -14.62
C THR A 117 -17.01 20.18 -14.21
N SER A 118 -18.31 19.93 -14.40
CA SER A 118 -18.91 18.62 -14.19
C SER A 118 -18.93 17.86 -15.52
N LEU A 119 -18.41 16.63 -15.50
CA LEU A 119 -18.57 15.71 -16.63
C LEU A 119 -19.91 14.99 -16.44
N PRO A 120 -20.94 15.27 -17.27
CA PRO A 120 -22.18 14.51 -17.21
C PRO A 120 -21.89 13.04 -17.54
N GLY A 121 -22.62 12.13 -16.90
CA GLY A 121 -22.50 10.70 -17.20
C GLY A 121 -23.03 10.37 -18.59
N THR A 122 -22.41 9.41 -19.27
CA THR A 122 -22.78 8.97 -20.62
C THR A 122 -24.10 8.21 -20.70
N ARG A 123 -24.51 7.57 -19.59
CA ARG A 123 -25.70 6.72 -19.50
C ARG A 123 -26.32 6.84 -18.11
N SER A 124 -27.65 6.78 -18.04
CA SER A 124 -28.35 6.70 -16.76
C SER A 124 -28.13 5.35 -16.08
N ILE A 125 -28.06 5.34 -14.75
CA ILE A 125 -27.98 4.10 -13.97
C ILE A 125 -29.19 3.19 -14.20
N SER A 126 -30.38 3.75 -14.45
CA SER A 126 -31.60 2.99 -14.75
C SER A 126 -31.48 2.09 -15.98
N ASP A 127 -30.59 2.45 -16.91
CA ASP A 127 -30.42 1.77 -18.18
C ASP A 127 -29.35 0.66 -18.10
N VAL A 128 -28.73 0.48 -16.93
CA VAL A 128 -27.73 -0.55 -16.67
C VAL A 128 -28.35 -1.65 -15.80
N PRO A 129 -28.90 -2.73 -16.40
CA PRO A 129 -29.74 -3.69 -15.68
C PRO A 129 -29.00 -4.53 -14.64
N PHE A 130 -27.66 -4.56 -14.71
CA PHE A 130 -26.82 -5.34 -13.79
C PHE A 130 -26.21 -4.49 -12.65
N LEU A 131 -26.57 -3.21 -12.53
CA LEU A 131 -26.14 -2.33 -11.45
C LEU A 131 -27.34 -1.70 -10.76
N LEU A 132 -27.41 -1.82 -9.43
CA LEU A 132 -28.45 -1.21 -8.61
C LEU A 132 -27.88 -0.21 -7.62
N HIS A 133 -28.63 0.86 -7.36
CA HIS A 133 -28.36 1.75 -6.25
C HIS A 133 -28.92 1.14 -4.95
N THR A 134 -28.05 0.65 -4.07
CA THR A 134 -28.44 0.20 -2.74
C THR A 134 -28.37 1.39 -1.78
N ALA A 135 -29.52 1.88 -1.32
CA ALA A 135 -29.63 3.05 -0.45
C ALA A 135 -29.35 2.76 1.04
N GLU A 136 -28.83 1.59 1.42
CA GLU A 136 -28.80 1.17 2.83
C GLU A 136 -27.42 1.15 3.49
N ILE A 137 -26.37 1.53 2.78
CA ILE A 137 -25.05 1.65 3.40
C ILE A 137 -24.69 3.13 3.38
N PRO A 138 -24.86 3.89 4.49
CA PRO A 138 -24.12 5.14 4.61
C PRO A 138 -22.67 4.79 4.29
N PRO A 139 -21.99 5.51 3.39
CA PRO A 139 -20.66 5.13 3.01
C PRO A 139 -19.84 5.10 4.29
N VAL A 140 -19.51 3.91 4.76
CA VAL A 140 -18.47 3.72 5.77
C VAL A 140 -17.21 4.02 4.99
N VAL A 141 -16.96 5.31 4.86
CA VAL A 141 -15.68 5.84 4.49
C VAL A 141 -14.78 5.60 5.70
N ASN A 142 -14.45 4.33 5.93
CA ASN A 142 -13.18 4.03 6.56
C ASN A 142 -12.15 4.18 5.45
N PHE A 143 -11.87 5.44 5.07
CA PHE A 143 -10.53 5.73 4.63
C PHE A 143 -9.69 5.37 5.84
N GLN A 144 -9.07 4.19 5.83
CA GLN A 144 -7.76 4.16 6.44
C GLN A 144 -7.00 5.22 5.66
N PRO A 145 -6.59 6.35 6.30
CA PRO A 145 -5.78 7.32 5.62
C PRO A 145 -4.68 6.52 4.94
N PHE A 146 -4.44 6.82 3.66
CA PHE A 146 -3.29 6.26 2.97
C PHE A 146 -2.12 6.58 3.90
N ARG A 147 -1.62 5.57 4.62
CA ARG A 147 -0.46 5.74 5.46
C ARG A 147 0.61 5.95 4.42
N ASP A 148 1.07 7.19 4.28
CA ASP A 148 2.25 7.47 3.48
C ASP A 148 3.27 6.39 3.85
N PRO A 149 3.86 5.69 2.87
CA PRO A 149 4.86 4.68 3.19
C PRO A 149 5.83 5.33 4.16
N ASP A 150 6.03 4.69 5.32
CA ASP A 150 6.86 5.29 6.36
C ASP A 150 8.16 5.73 5.70
N PRO A 151 8.60 6.99 5.91
CA PRO A 151 9.68 7.58 5.13
C PRO A 151 10.89 6.65 5.19
N ILE A 152 11.29 6.14 4.03
CA ILE A 152 12.41 5.19 3.94
C ILE A 152 13.64 5.89 4.51
N PRO A 153 14.27 5.33 5.56
CA PRO A 153 15.44 5.95 6.17
C PRO A 153 16.54 6.12 5.12
N VAL A 154 17.12 7.32 5.02
CA VAL A 154 18.20 7.57 4.04
C VAL A 154 19.53 6.96 4.50
N ASN A 155 19.69 6.73 5.81
CA ASN A 155 20.93 6.24 6.41
C ASN A 155 20.65 5.24 7.54
N LEU A 156 21.61 4.35 7.79
CA LEU A 156 21.65 3.59 9.04
C LEU A 156 21.79 4.57 10.20
N GLN A 157 20.89 4.51 11.19
CA GLN A 157 21.02 5.27 12.43
C GLN A 157 20.65 4.39 13.62
N LEU A 158 21.51 4.36 14.62
CA LEU A 158 21.21 3.78 15.93
C LEU A 158 20.77 4.90 16.87
N ARG A 159 19.53 4.86 17.37
CA ARG A 159 19.03 5.87 18.31
C ARG A 159 19.44 5.54 19.73
N GLN A 160 19.39 6.57 20.58
CA GLN A 160 19.56 6.39 22.01
C GLN A 160 18.40 5.54 22.55
N ASN A 161 18.70 4.55 23.39
CA ASN A 161 17.66 3.78 24.05
C ASN A 161 16.74 4.69 24.88
N TYR A 162 15.45 4.40 24.93
CA TYR A 162 14.49 5.15 25.73
C TYR A 162 13.60 4.21 26.55
N PRO A 163 13.39 4.47 27.85
CA PRO A 163 14.04 5.53 28.66
C PRO A 163 15.55 5.32 28.82
N ASN A 164 16.32 6.37 29.12
CA ASN A 164 17.72 6.28 29.54
C ASN A 164 18.07 7.46 30.48
N PRO A 165 18.38 7.23 31.77
CA PRO A 165 18.51 5.92 32.45
C PRO A 165 17.22 5.10 32.45
N PHE A 166 17.34 3.77 32.50
CA PHE A 166 16.20 2.85 32.47
C PHE A 166 16.12 1.93 33.69
N ASN A 167 14.92 1.43 33.99
CA ASN A 167 14.66 0.45 35.05
C ASN A 167 13.31 -0.28 34.86
N PRO A 168 13.26 -1.62 34.75
CA PRO A 168 14.31 -2.51 34.26
C PRO A 168 14.28 -2.66 32.74
N THR A 169 13.33 -2.01 32.05
CA THR A 169 13.12 -2.13 30.60
C THR A 169 13.46 -0.86 29.85
N THR A 170 13.95 -1.02 28.62
CA THR A 170 14.18 0.06 27.65
C THR A 170 13.97 -0.46 26.24
N VAL A 171 13.70 0.43 25.31
CA VAL A 171 13.65 0.10 23.88
C VAL A 171 14.87 0.68 23.18
N ILE A 172 15.49 -0.12 22.31
CA ILE A 172 16.52 0.31 21.36
C ILE A 172 15.86 0.42 19.99
N GLU A 173 16.01 1.56 19.33
CA GLU A 173 15.50 1.80 17.98
C GLU A 173 16.66 2.06 17.01
N PHE A 174 16.58 1.48 15.82
CA PHE A 174 17.51 1.79 14.73
C PHE A 174 16.79 1.78 13.38
N SER A 175 17.33 2.54 12.43
CA SER A 175 16.75 2.67 11.08
C SER A 175 17.64 1.98 10.05
N LEU A 176 17.06 1.18 9.16
CA LEU A 176 17.73 0.51 8.05
C LEU A 176 17.34 1.19 6.73
N PRO A 177 18.31 1.62 5.90
CA PRO A 177 18.01 2.23 4.60
C PRO A 177 17.70 1.22 3.50
N GLU A 178 18.12 -0.03 3.68
CA GLU A 178 17.96 -1.16 2.77
C GLU A 178 17.92 -2.45 3.60
N ASP A 179 17.44 -3.54 3.00
CA ASP A 179 17.35 -4.85 3.66
C ASP A 179 18.74 -5.34 4.07
N ALA A 180 18.86 -5.85 5.30
CA ALA A 180 20.15 -6.18 5.86
C ALA A 180 20.09 -7.39 6.81
N ILE A 181 21.21 -8.11 6.91
CA ILE A 181 21.43 -9.07 7.98
C ILE A 181 21.94 -8.30 9.21
N VAL A 182 21.17 -8.30 10.28
CA VAL A 182 21.41 -7.50 11.49
C VAL A 182 21.83 -8.39 12.66
N THR A 183 22.86 -7.93 13.37
CA THR A 183 23.27 -8.49 14.67
C THR A 183 23.28 -7.36 15.70
N LEU A 184 22.46 -7.49 16.74
CA LEU A 184 22.35 -6.53 17.83
C LEU A 184 22.67 -7.20 19.15
N LYS A 185 23.73 -6.71 19.82
CA LYS A 185 24.25 -7.31 21.05
C LYS A 185 24.51 -6.27 22.12
N ILE A 186 24.33 -6.66 23.38
CA ILE A 186 24.61 -5.86 24.57
C ILE A 186 25.89 -6.35 25.23
N TYR A 187 26.73 -5.42 25.65
CA TYR A 187 28.02 -5.64 26.29
C TYR A 187 28.12 -4.89 27.62
N ASN A 188 28.86 -5.45 28.56
CA ASN A 188 29.27 -4.72 29.77
C ASN A 188 30.55 -3.88 29.51
N VAL A 189 31.00 -3.16 30.54
CA VAL A 189 32.22 -2.33 30.47
C VAL A 189 33.51 -3.11 30.21
N LEU A 190 33.51 -4.43 30.45
CA LEU A 190 34.63 -5.33 30.17
C LEU A 190 34.59 -5.89 28.75
N GLY A 191 33.58 -5.54 27.95
CA GLY A 191 33.39 -6.06 26.60
C GLY A 191 32.79 -7.47 26.55
N GLN A 192 32.30 -8.01 27.68
CA GLN A 192 31.62 -9.30 27.71
C GLN A 192 30.20 -9.14 27.15
N GLU A 193 29.81 -10.06 26.27
CA GLU A 193 28.44 -10.15 25.75
C GLU A 193 27.49 -10.57 26.88
N ILE A 194 26.47 -9.76 27.11
CA ILE A 194 25.47 -9.98 28.17
C ILE A 194 24.16 -10.49 27.57
N ALA A 195 23.80 -10.03 26.38
CA ALA A 195 22.61 -10.44 25.68
C ALA A 195 22.77 -10.25 24.17
N THR A 196 22.11 -11.11 23.40
CA THR A 196 21.91 -10.96 21.96
C THR A 196 20.42 -10.72 21.72
N LEU A 197 20.10 -9.61 21.05
CA LEU A 197 18.73 -9.20 20.74
C LEU A 197 18.33 -9.57 19.31
N PHE A 198 19.29 -9.52 18.40
CA PHE A 198 19.18 -10.02 17.02
C PHE A 198 20.45 -10.80 16.70
N ASP A 199 20.32 -12.02 16.17
CA ASP A 199 21.45 -12.87 15.78
C ASP A 199 21.41 -13.19 14.29
N ARG A 200 22.14 -12.41 13.49
CA ARG A 200 22.18 -12.53 12.03
C ARG A 200 20.79 -12.64 11.40
N GLU A 201 19.84 -11.85 11.88
CA GLU A 201 18.47 -11.87 11.38
C GLU A 201 18.35 -10.99 10.14
N GLN A 202 17.65 -11.48 9.12
CA GLN A 202 17.33 -10.69 7.93
C GLN A 202 16.15 -9.77 8.26
N LEU A 203 16.41 -8.47 8.26
CA LEU A 203 15.42 -7.44 8.55
C LEU A 203 15.21 -6.57 7.31
N ASP A 204 13.94 -6.27 7.04
CA ASP A 204 13.53 -5.35 5.98
C ASP A 204 13.94 -3.91 6.30
N LEU A 205 14.09 -3.10 5.25
CA LEU A 205 14.28 -1.65 5.37
C LEU A 205 13.20 -1.00 6.25
N GLY A 206 13.57 0.05 6.99
CA GLY A 206 12.67 0.77 7.88
C GLY A 206 13.16 0.88 9.32
N ILE A 207 12.25 1.23 10.23
CA ILE A 207 12.56 1.41 11.66
C ILE A 207 12.36 0.08 12.36
N GLN A 208 13.40 -0.39 13.05
CA GLN A 208 13.42 -1.62 13.83
C GLN A 208 13.55 -1.30 15.31
N THR A 209 12.83 -2.04 16.15
CA THR A 209 12.83 -1.85 17.61
C THR A 209 13.13 -3.16 18.32
N ALA A 210 14.03 -3.11 19.31
CA ALA A 210 14.32 -4.23 20.19
C ALA A 210 14.04 -3.82 21.65
N GLU A 211 13.23 -4.63 22.34
CA GLU A 211 13.00 -4.46 23.77
C GLU A 211 14.13 -5.12 24.57
N VAL A 212 14.59 -4.43 25.61
CA VAL A 212 15.62 -4.92 26.53
C VAL A 212 15.01 -5.04 27.91
N SER A 213 15.13 -6.21 28.51
CA SER A 213 14.76 -6.45 29.91
C SER A 213 16.01 -6.81 30.73
N ALA A 214 16.32 -5.97 31.72
CA ALA A 214 17.53 -6.09 32.55
C ALA A 214 17.23 -6.52 33.99
N ASN A 215 16.17 -7.30 34.21
CA ASN A 215 15.73 -7.75 35.53
C ASN A 215 16.86 -8.39 36.35
N ASN A 216 17.78 -9.11 35.70
CA ASN A 216 18.87 -9.84 36.36
C ASN A 216 20.24 -9.14 36.27
N LEU A 217 20.29 -7.89 35.80
CA LEU A 217 21.54 -7.14 35.66
C LEU A 217 21.72 -6.12 36.80
N PRO A 218 22.95 -5.91 37.32
CA PRO A 218 23.22 -4.86 38.31
C PRO A 218 23.12 -3.46 37.69
N SER A 219 22.85 -2.44 38.51
CA SER A 219 22.93 -1.03 38.07
C SER A 219 24.32 -0.73 37.52
N GLY A 220 24.39 0.00 36.41
CA GLY A 220 25.66 0.26 35.74
C GLY A 220 25.54 0.78 34.31
N ILE A 221 26.69 0.89 33.66
CA ILE A 221 26.82 1.30 32.26
C ILE A 221 26.94 0.06 31.39
N TYR A 222 26.18 0.04 30.31
CA TYR A 222 26.20 -0.99 29.29
C TYR A 222 26.36 -0.36 27.92
N PHE A 223 26.81 -1.15 26.96
CA PHE A 223 26.92 -0.74 25.57
C PHE A 223 26.09 -1.68 24.70
N TYR A 224 25.48 -1.14 23.66
CA TYR A 224 24.83 -1.96 22.64
C TYR A 224 25.44 -1.64 21.29
N ARG A 225 25.65 -2.69 20.49
CA ARG A 225 26.26 -2.63 19.18
C ARG A 225 25.34 -3.26 18.16
N VAL A 226 25.03 -2.52 17.11
CA VAL A 226 24.36 -3.03 15.92
C VAL A 226 25.38 -3.18 14.79
N ILE A 227 25.33 -4.32 14.12
CA ILE A 227 26.07 -4.60 12.89
C ILE A 227 25.02 -4.91 11.83
N ALA A 228 25.03 -4.17 10.72
CA ALA A 228 24.16 -4.39 9.58
C ALA A 228 25.02 -4.73 8.35
N GLU A 229 24.79 -5.90 7.78
CA GLU A 229 25.43 -6.40 6.55
C GLU A 229 24.40 -6.31 5.42
N THR A 230 24.56 -5.36 4.50
CA THR A 230 23.65 -5.18 3.36
C THR A 230 24.10 -6.06 2.20
N GLN A 231 23.16 -6.60 1.41
CA GLN A 231 23.48 -7.35 0.19
C GLN A 231 23.11 -6.50 -1.03
N THR A 232 24.02 -6.38 -1.99
CA THR A 232 23.77 -5.67 -3.25
C THR A 232 23.57 -6.71 -4.35
N ASP A 233 22.44 -6.63 -5.05
CA ASP A 233 22.04 -7.57 -6.12
C ASP A 233 23.04 -7.61 -7.30
N ASP A 234 23.89 -6.59 -7.43
CA ASP A 234 24.87 -6.44 -8.52
C ASP A 234 26.19 -7.21 -8.30
N GLY A 235 26.29 -8.09 -7.29
CA GLY A 235 27.50 -8.88 -7.01
C GLY A 235 28.69 -8.06 -6.49
N THR A 236 28.45 -6.80 -6.12
CA THR A 236 29.41 -5.96 -5.39
C THR A 236 29.39 -6.37 -3.92
N ALA A 237 30.57 -6.42 -3.27
CA ALA A 237 30.67 -6.75 -1.86
C ALA A 237 29.75 -5.85 -1.03
N GLY A 238 28.84 -6.48 -0.27
CA GLY A 238 27.90 -5.82 0.61
C GLY A 238 28.56 -4.88 1.61
N ARG A 239 27.82 -3.86 2.08
CA ARG A 239 28.37 -2.88 3.03
C ARG A 239 28.10 -3.38 4.44
N THR A 240 29.15 -3.48 5.25
CA THR A 240 29.02 -3.73 6.69
C THR A 240 29.10 -2.41 7.43
N LEU A 241 28.04 -2.05 8.13
CA LEU A 241 27.97 -0.85 8.96
C LEU A 241 27.86 -1.26 10.43
N THR A 242 28.65 -0.62 11.30
CA THR A 242 28.64 -0.89 12.74
C THR A 242 28.39 0.40 13.50
N MET A 243 27.45 0.38 14.44
CA MET A 243 27.20 1.50 15.35
C MET A 243 27.14 1.00 16.79
N VAL A 244 27.63 1.83 17.71
CA VAL A 244 27.67 1.53 19.15
C VAL A 244 27.13 2.71 19.94
N LYS A 245 26.33 2.45 20.96
CA LYS A 245 25.87 3.45 21.93
C LYS A 245 25.93 2.90 23.35
N LYS A 246 25.98 3.82 24.32
CA LYS A 246 25.97 3.51 25.76
C LYS A 246 24.55 3.64 26.30
N MET A 247 24.22 2.87 27.34
CA MET A 247 22.98 2.96 28.11
C MET A 247 23.28 2.83 29.61
N MET A 248 22.40 3.36 30.45
CA MET A 248 22.56 3.39 31.91
C MET A 248 21.36 2.72 32.59
N LEU A 249 21.63 1.65 33.34
CA LEU A 249 20.64 0.95 34.17
C LEU A 249 20.72 1.48 35.61
N LEU A 250 19.58 1.90 36.17
CA LEU A 250 19.49 2.39 37.54
C LEU A 250 18.35 1.69 38.28
N LYS A 251 18.68 0.70 39.12
CA LYS A 251 17.76 0.09 40.08
C LYS A 251 17.67 0.89 41.37
#